data_AF-A0A5D2H5S6-F1
#
_entry.id   AF-A0A5D2H5S6-F1
#
_cell.length_a   1.000
_cell.length_b   1.000
_cell.length_c   1.000
_cell.angle_alpha   90.00
_cell.angle_beta   90.00
_cell.angle_gamma   90.00
#
_symmetry.space_group_name_H-M   'P 1'
#
loop_
_entity.id
_entity.type
_entity.pdbx_description
1 polymer ?
#
loop_
_entity_poly.entity_id
_entity_poly.type
_entity_poly.pdbx_seq_one_letter_code
_entity_poly.pdbx_strand_id
1 'polypeptide(L)'
;MSYPFEFKSLVNDLFQFLLHPDYVEQVVEAFKILTSDDKVKAILVHIFGGIMKCDVIASGIVNAAKQVALKVPMVVRLEGTNESGMTLITAEDLDDAAKKAVKAASK
;
A
#
# COMPACT_ATOMS: atom_id res chain seq x y z
N MET A 1 13.55 -14.79 5.05
CA MET A 1 12.43 -15.62 4.56
C MET A 1 12.31 -15.40 3.06
N SER A 2 12.53 -16.42 2.23
CA SER A 2 12.46 -16.29 0.77
C SER A 2 11.02 -16.47 0.33
N TYR A 3 10.34 -15.38 -0.03
CA TYR A 3 8.98 -15.45 -0.56
C TYR A 3 9.03 -15.78 -2.06
N PRO A 4 8.22 -16.72 -2.57
CA PRO A 4 8.27 -17.21 -3.95
C PRO A 4 7.72 -16.22 -4.99
N PHE A 5 7.38 -15.00 -4.57
CA PHE A 5 6.83 -13.95 -5.43
C PHE A 5 7.84 -12.80 -5.55
N GLU A 6 8.11 -12.33 -6.77
CA GLU A 6 8.73 -11.03 -6.98
C GLU A 6 7.78 -9.95 -6.48
N PHE A 7 7.97 -9.51 -5.25
CA PHE A 7 7.33 -8.29 -4.76
C PHE A 7 8.01 -7.10 -5.43
N LYS A 8 7.34 -6.47 -6.38
CA LYS A 8 7.66 -5.10 -6.77
C LYS A 8 7.30 -4.20 -5.60
N SER A 9 8.27 -4.03 -4.72
CA SER A 9 8.14 -3.17 -3.57
C SER A 9 8.58 -1.77 -3.97
N LEU A 10 7.64 -0.84 -4.05
CA LEU A 10 7.89 0.58 -4.31
C LEU A 10 8.32 1.25 -2.98
N VAL A 11 9.38 0.71 -2.36
CA VAL A 11 9.81 1.05 -0.98
C VAL A 11 10.37 2.46 -0.91
N ASN A 12 10.94 2.97 -2.00
CA ASN A 12 11.80 4.15 -1.93
C ASN A 12 11.11 5.48 -2.29
N ASP A 13 10.00 5.47 -3.02
CA ASP A 13 9.44 6.73 -3.56
C ASP A 13 8.20 7.23 -2.80
N LEU A 14 7.43 6.34 -2.16
CA LEU A 14 6.22 6.72 -1.42
C LEU A 14 6.50 7.63 -0.21
N PHE A 15 7.70 7.57 0.36
CA PHE A 15 8.11 8.45 1.47
C PHE A 15 8.34 9.89 1.06
N GLN A 16 8.92 10.14 -0.12
CA GLN A 16 9.06 11.50 -0.63
C GLN A 16 7.71 12.08 -1.05
N PHE A 17 6.81 11.23 -1.54
CA PHE A 17 5.50 11.65 -2.01
C PHE A 17 4.61 12.20 -0.88
N LEU A 18 4.66 11.63 0.33
CA LEU A 18 3.84 12.10 1.47
C LEU A 18 4.19 13.51 1.97
N LEU A 19 5.37 14.05 1.61
CA LEU A 19 5.75 15.43 1.91
C LEU A 19 5.30 16.42 0.83
N HIS A 20 4.73 15.95 -0.28
CA HIS A 20 4.18 16.78 -1.35
C HIS A 20 2.69 17.07 -1.12
N PRO A 21 2.22 18.30 -1.43
CA PRO A 21 0.80 18.66 -1.30
C PRO A 21 -0.11 17.78 -2.17
N ASP A 22 0.40 17.25 -3.28
CA ASP A 22 -0.33 16.45 -4.26
C ASP A 22 -0.06 14.93 -4.15
N TYR A 23 0.28 14.43 -2.95
CA TYR A 23 0.63 13.02 -2.73
C TYR A 23 -0.44 12.04 -3.22
N VAL A 24 -1.72 12.43 -3.22
CA VAL A 24 -2.82 11.58 -3.71
C VAL A 24 -2.69 11.29 -5.21
N GLU A 25 -2.30 12.28 -6.01
CA GLU A 25 -2.07 12.11 -7.46
C GLU A 25 -0.88 11.18 -7.71
N GLN A 26 0.18 11.32 -6.91
CA GLN A 26 1.38 10.48 -7.00
C GLN A 26 1.07 9.03 -6.66
N VAL A 27 0.22 8.78 -5.66
CA VAL A 27 -0.26 7.42 -5.32
C VAL A 27 -1.10 6.85 -6.47
N VAL A 28 -1.94 7.65 -7.12
CA VAL A 28 -2.73 7.22 -8.30
C VAL A 28 -1.81 6.82 -9.45
N GLU A 29 -0.81 7.64 -9.79
CA GLU A 29 0.16 7.34 -10.86
C GLU A 29 0.98 6.09 -10.53
N ALA A 30 1.43 5.94 -9.28
CA ALA A 30 2.11 4.74 -8.83
C ALA A 30 1.23 3.50 -9.01
N PHE A 31 -0.06 3.57 -8.69
CA PHE A 31 -0.98 2.47 -8.94
C PHE A 31 -1.23 2.20 -10.41
N LYS A 32 -1.32 3.22 -11.28
CA LYS A 32 -1.41 3.00 -12.74
C LYS A 32 -0.19 2.24 -13.27
N ILE A 33 1.02 2.63 -12.83
CA ILE A 33 2.27 1.96 -13.20
C ILE A 33 2.25 0.50 -12.72
N LEU A 34 1.91 0.26 -11.45
CA LEU A 34 1.86 -1.09 -10.88
C LEU A 34 0.79 -1.97 -11.54
N THR A 35 -0.40 -1.42 -11.80
CA THR A 35 -1.51 -2.16 -12.44
C THR A 35 -1.32 -2.37 -13.94
N SER A 36 -0.38 -1.65 -14.59
CA SER A 36 0.00 -1.91 -15.99
C SER A 36 0.84 -3.17 -16.19
N ASP A 37 1.40 -3.72 -15.11
CA ASP A 37 2.23 -4.93 -15.14
C ASP A 37 1.41 -6.14 -14.67
N ASP A 38 1.03 -7.01 -15.60
CA ASP A 38 0.24 -8.21 -15.34
C ASP A 38 0.91 -9.22 -14.38
N LYS A 39 2.22 -9.05 -14.09
CA LYS A 39 2.93 -9.87 -13.11
C LYS A 39 2.62 -9.47 -11.67
N VAL A 40 2.06 -8.28 -11.44
CA VAL A 40 1.70 -7.82 -10.09
C VAL A 40 0.46 -8.57 -9.62
N LYS A 41 0.63 -9.37 -8.56
CA LYS A 41 -0.46 -10.20 -7.98
C LYS A 41 -1.01 -9.66 -6.67
N ALA A 42 -0.27 -8.81 -5.97
CA ALA A 42 -0.71 -8.11 -4.79
C ALA A 42 0.15 -6.84 -4.61
N ILE A 43 -0.43 -5.84 -3.95
CA ILE A 43 0.28 -4.61 -3.61
C ILE A 43 0.42 -4.56 -2.09
N LEU A 44 1.65 -4.38 -1.62
CA LEU A 44 1.94 -4.10 -0.22
C LEU A 44 2.32 -2.62 -0.09
N VAL A 45 1.53 -1.87 0.68
CA VAL A 45 1.82 -0.47 1.01
C VAL A 45 2.26 -0.42 2.47
N HIS A 46 3.45 0.11 2.72
CA HIS A 46 3.96 0.32 4.08
C HIS A 46 4.17 1.81 4.30
N ILE A 47 3.48 2.35 5.31
CA ILE A 47 3.45 3.76 5.64
C ILE A 47 3.96 3.94 7.07
N PHE A 48 4.87 4.90 7.25
CA PHE A 48 5.29 5.41 8.53
C PHE A 48 4.59 6.76 8.71
N GLY A 49 3.64 6.84 9.64
CA GLY A 49 2.78 8.01 9.84
C GLY A 49 3.54 9.25 10.33
N GLY A 50 4.61 9.08 11.11
CA GLY A 50 5.40 10.20 11.61
C GLY A 50 4.53 11.32 12.21
N ILE A 51 4.58 12.51 11.60
CA ILE A 51 3.82 13.72 11.99
C ILE A 51 2.39 13.72 11.40
N MET A 52 2.15 13.00 10.30
CA MET A 52 0.85 12.94 9.63
C MET A 52 -0.04 11.85 10.22
N LYS A 53 -1.37 12.09 10.22
CA LYS A 53 -2.34 11.08 10.67
C LYS A 53 -2.43 9.95 9.65
N CYS A 54 -2.19 8.72 10.10
CA CYS A 54 -2.27 7.52 9.26
C CYS A 54 -3.63 7.39 8.55
N ASP A 55 -4.72 7.87 9.17
CA ASP A 55 -6.08 7.76 8.64
C ASP A 55 -6.27 8.58 7.35
N VAL A 56 -5.65 9.76 7.29
CA VAL A 56 -5.70 10.64 6.11
C VAL A 56 -5.01 9.95 4.93
N ILE A 57 -3.83 9.37 5.20
CA ILE A 57 -3.04 8.68 4.18
C ILE A 57 -3.78 7.41 3.72
N ALA A 58 -4.31 6.62 4.65
CA ALA A 58 -5.08 5.42 4.36
C ALA A 58 -6.32 5.74 3.51
N SER A 59 -7.05 6.82 3.83
CA SER A 59 -8.18 7.28 3.01
C SER A 59 -7.72 7.68 1.60
N GLY A 60 -6.61 8.40 1.48
CA GLY A 60 -6.03 8.80 0.19
C GLY A 60 -5.71 7.59 -0.68
N ILE A 61 -5.09 6.57 -0.10
CA ILE A 61 -4.75 5.31 -0.77
C ILE A 61 -6.00 4.54 -1.20
N VAL A 62 -7.00 4.41 -0.33
CA VAL A 62 -8.26 3.73 -0.66
C VAL A 62 -8.97 4.44 -1.81
N ASN A 63 -8.99 5.77 -1.80
CA ASN A 63 -9.60 6.55 -2.87
C ASN A 63 -8.82 6.41 -4.18
N ALA A 64 -7.49 6.45 -4.14
CA ALA A 64 -6.65 6.21 -5.31
C ALA A 64 -6.87 4.82 -5.90
N ALA A 65 -6.90 3.78 -5.05
CA ALA A 65 -7.17 2.40 -5.47
C ALA A 65 -8.55 2.23 -6.13
N LYS A 66 -9.58 2.95 -5.63
CA LYS A 66 -10.91 2.99 -6.25
C LYS A 66 -10.90 3.66 -7.61
N GLN A 67 -10.17 4.78 -7.77
CA GLN A 67 -10.09 5.50 -9.04
C GLN A 67 -9.45 4.67 -10.15
N VAL A 68 -8.42 3.88 -9.82
CA VAL A 68 -7.75 3.00 -10.80
C VAL A 68 -8.43 1.64 -10.97
N ALA A 69 -9.56 1.40 -10.30
CA ALA A 69 -10.28 0.12 -10.29
C ALA A 69 -9.35 -1.08 -10.01
N LEU A 70 -8.58 -0.98 -8.92
CA LEU A 70 -7.56 -1.95 -8.54
C LEU A 70 -8.15 -3.39 -8.48
N LYS A 71 -7.66 -4.29 -9.33
CA LYS A 71 -8.15 -5.69 -9.42
C LYS A 71 -7.40 -6.65 -8.51
N VAL A 72 -6.21 -6.26 -8.07
CA VAL A 72 -5.33 -7.08 -7.23
C VAL A 72 -5.51 -6.71 -5.76
N PRO A 73 -5.36 -7.67 -4.83
CA PRO A 73 -5.48 -7.37 -3.41
C PRO A 73 -4.37 -6.43 -2.94
N MET A 74 -4.75 -5.52 -2.04
CA MET A 74 -3.86 -4.55 -1.41
C MET A 74 -3.79 -4.80 0.09
N VAL A 75 -2.56 -4.90 0.60
CA VAL A 75 -2.25 -4.99 2.04
C VAL A 75 -1.61 -3.68 2.46
N VAL A 76 -2.06 -3.10 3.57
CA VAL A 76 -1.54 -1.83 4.08
C VAL A 76 -1.01 -2.00 5.49
N ARG A 77 0.28 -1.71 5.69
CA ARG A 77 0.90 -1.62 7.01
C ARG A 77 1.03 -0.14 7.39
N LEU A 78 0.37 0.25 8.47
CA LEU A 78 0.42 1.61 9.02
C LEU A 78 1.21 1.60 10.33
N GLU A 79 2.31 2.33 10.37
CA GLU A 79 3.20 2.40 11.52
C GLU A 79 3.27 3.85 12.03
N GLY A 80 2.60 4.15 13.15
CA GLY A 80 2.45 5.50 13.69
C GLY A 80 1.20 5.64 14.58
N THR A 81 0.83 6.88 14.93
CA THR A 81 -0.38 7.16 15.71
C THR A 81 -1.62 6.85 14.86
N ASN A 82 -2.17 5.65 15.05
CA ASN A 82 -3.38 5.17 14.38
C ASN A 82 -4.63 5.56 15.16
N GLU A 83 -5.60 6.21 14.51
CA GLU A 83 -6.96 6.39 15.01
C GLU A 83 -7.97 5.97 13.92
N SER A 84 -7.97 4.71 13.46
CA SER A 84 -8.98 4.32 12.45
C SER A 84 -9.52 2.90 12.50
N GLY A 85 -10.85 2.85 12.33
CA GLY A 85 -11.66 1.68 11.97
C GLY A 85 -11.94 1.61 10.48
N MET A 86 -10.89 1.50 9.65
CA MET A 86 -11.03 1.23 8.21
C MET A 86 -10.93 -0.28 7.90
N THR A 87 -11.74 -0.74 6.95
CA THR A 87 -11.77 -2.14 6.48
C THR A 87 -10.65 -2.40 5.47
N LEU A 88 -9.41 -2.48 5.94
CA LEU A 88 -8.24 -2.85 5.14
C LEU A 88 -7.61 -4.15 5.67
N ILE A 89 -6.88 -4.88 4.81
CA ILE A 89 -6.00 -5.94 5.30
C ILE A 89 -4.80 -5.24 5.95
N THR A 90 -4.87 -5.08 7.26
CA THR A 90 -3.83 -4.46 8.07
C THR A 90 -2.81 -5.51 8.52
N ALA A 91 -1.58 -5.06 8.77
CA ALA A 91 -0.50 -5.89 9.29
C ALA A 91 0.20 -5.23 10.48
N GLU A 92 0.69 -6.05 11.40
CA GLU A 92 1.32 -5.58 12.65
C GLU A 92 2.81 -5.29 12.42
N ASP A 93 3.51 -6.23 11.78
CA ASP A 93 4.93 -6.12 11.43
C ASP A 93 5.18 -6.40 9.94
N LEU A 94 6.41 -6.18 9.48
CA LEU A 94 6.81 -6.40 8.09
C LEU A 94 6.66 -7.87 7.67
N ASP A 95 6.92 -8.82 8.59
CA ASP A 95 6.81 -10.25 8.30
C ASP A 95 5.34 -10.67 8.15
N ASP A 96 4.46 -10.18 9.01
CA ASP A 96 3.00 -10.36 8.91
C ASP A 96 2.46 -9.73 7.63
N ALA A 97 2.92 -8.53 7.29
CA ALA A 97 2.53 -7.84 6.06
C ALA A 97 2.93 -8.64 4.81
N ALA A 98 4.16 -9.14 4.77
CA ALA A 98 4.63 -9.98 3.68
C ALA A 98 3.84 -11.30 3.58
N LYS A 99 3.60 -11.99 4.71
CA LYS A 99 2.79 -13.22 4.74
C LYS A 99 1.37 -12.99 4.25
N LYS A 100 0.72 -11.90 4.69
CA LYS A 100 -0.64 -11.53 4.26
C LYS A 100 -0.68 -11.19 2.77
N ALA A 101 0.32 -10.46 2.27
CA ALA A 101 0.41 -10.13 0.85
C ALA A 101 0.62 -11.36 -0.02
N VAL A 102 1.47 -12.31 0.38
CA VAL A 102 1.65 -13.61 -0.31
C VAL A 102 0.35 -14.42 -0.32
N LYS A 103 -0.33 -14.49 0.82
CA LYS A 103 -1.60 -15.22 0.93
C LYS A 103 -2.68 -14.59 0.04
N ALA A 104 -2.70 -13.26 -0.05
CA ALA A 104 -3.63 -12.54 -0.90
C ALA A 104 -3.30 -12.71 -2.40
N ALA A 105 -2.01 -12.71 -2.77
CA ALA A 105 -1.53 -12.92 -4.14
C ALA A 105 -1.80 -14.32 -4.70
N SER A 106 -2.11 -15.29 -3.83
CA SER A 106 -2.33 -16.70 -4.21
C SER A 106 -3.82 -17.02 -4.48
N LYS A 107 -4.70 -16.02 -4.40
CA LYS A 107 -6.12 -16.11 -4.75
C LYS A 107 -6.35 -15.68 -6.20
#